data_AF-Q4W542-F1
#
_entry.id   AF-Q4W542-F1
#
_cell.length_a   1.000
_cell.length_b   1.000
_cell.length_c   1.000
_cell.angle_alpha   90.00
_cell.angle_beta   90.00
_cell.angle_gamma   90.00
#
_symmetry.space_group_name_H-M   'P 1'
#
loop_
_entity.id
_entity.type
_entity.pdbx_description
1 polymer ?
#
loop_
_entity_poly.entity_id
_entity_poly.type
_entity_poly.pdbx_seq_one_letter_code
_entity_poly.pdbx_strand_id
1 'polypeptide(L)' 'MRIVVRPEAEQELLEAHARYESKAQGLGYEFARAADAAVASALRTPFGYGTRIAEGFRRVLFGTQSPQCDPRQSFPT' A
#
# COMPACT_ATOMS: atom_id res chain seq x y z
N MET A 1 -4.26 19.98 1.08
CA MET A 1 -5.12 19.02 0.33
C MET A 1 -5.86 18.15 1.34
N ARG A 2 -7.09 17.73 1.02
CA ARG A 2 -7.91 16.86 1.88
C ARG A 2 -8.02 15.48 1.23
N ILE A 3 -7.92 14.43 2.03
CA ILE A 3 -8.21 13.06 1.60
C ILE A 3 -9.70 12.79 1.81
N VAL A 4 -10.34 12.22 0.81
CA VAL A 4 -11.70 11.68 0.91
C VAL A 4 -11.60 10.21 0.53
N VAL A 5 -12.04 9.35 1.44
CA VAL A 5 -12.09 7.91 1.23
C VAL A 5 -13.52 7.57 0.80
N ARG A 6 -13.65 6.77 -0.24
CA ARG A 6 -14.95 6.23 -0.65
C ARG A 6 -15.43 5.22 0.40
N PRO A 7 -16.73 5.13 0.73
CA PRO A 7 -17.23 4.13 1.67
C PRO A 7 -16.82 2.70 1.29
N GLU A 8 -16.81 2.38 -0.01
CA GLU A 8 -16.37 1.06 -0.47
C GLU A 8 -14.89 0.81 -0.18
N ALA A 9 -14.05 1.84 -0.31
CA ALA A 9 -12.61 1.74 -0.03
C ALA A 9 -12.33 1.63 1.47
N GLU A 10 -13.13 2.27 2.33
CA GLU A 10 -13.05 2.09 3.78
C GLU A 10 -13.36 0.65 4.18
N GLN A 11 -14.44 0.09 3.63
CA GLN A 11 -14.81 -1.31 3.86
C GLN A 11 -13.71 -2.26 3.37
N GLU A 12 -13.17 -2.05 2.16
CA GLU A 12 -12.06 -2.85 1.62
C GLU A 12 -10.81 -2.80 2.52
N LEU A 13 -10.48 -1.64 3.11
CA LEU A 13 -9.37 -1.50 4.04
C LEU A 13 -9.60 -2.28 5.34
N LEU A 14 -10.82 -2.25 5.89
CA LEU A 14 -11.19 -2.99 7.10
C LEU A 14 -11.16 -4.52 6.88
N GLU A 15 -11.67 -4.98 5.73
CA GLU A 15 -11.64 -6.39 5.35
C GLU A 15 -10.20 -6.88 5.15
N ALA A 16 -9.36 -6.08 4.48
CA ALA A 16 -7.95 -6.39 4.31
C ALA A 16 -7.23 -6.46 5.66
N HIS A 17 -7.44 -5.48 6.55
CA HIS A 17 -6.90 -5.48 7.91
C HIS A 17 -7.26 -6.78 8.65
N ALA A 18 -8.54 -7.15 8.68
CA ALA A 18 -9.01 -8.37 9.36
C ALA A 18 -8.38 -9.63 8.77
N ARG A 19 -8.26 -9.70 7.44
CA ARG A 19 -7.60 -10.82 6.74
C ARG A 19 -6.12 -10.93 7.03
N TYR A 20 -5.41 -9.82 7.22
CA TYR A 20 -4.00 -9.83 7.59
C TYR A 20 -3.82 -10.27 9.04
N GLU A 21 -4.61 -9.71 9.96
CA GLU A 21 -4.58 -10.09 11.38
C GLU A 21 -4.87 -11.59 11.60
N SER A 22 -5.78 -12.16 10.79
CA SER A 22 -6.10 -13.59 10.88
C SER A 22 -4.96 -14.52 10.47
N LYS A 23 -3.91 -14.01 9.80
CA LYS A 23 -2.74 -14.81 9.38
C LYS A 23 -1.64 -14.85 10.43
N ALA A 24 -1.45 -13.74 11.15
CA ALA A 24 -0.49 -13.64 12.23
C ALA A 24 -0.87 -12.44 13.11
N GLN A 25 -0.77 -12.63 14.43
CA GLN A 25 -1.03 -11.56 15.39
C GLN A 25 -0.18 -10.32 15.07
N GLY A 26 -0.82 -9.16 14.99
CA GLY A 26 -0.19 -7.86 14.69
C GLY A 26 -0.01 -7.56 13.21
N LEU A 27 -0.26 -8.51 12.30
CA LEU A 27 -0.08 -8.26 10.86
C LEU A 27 -1.14 -7.31 10.30
N GLY A 28 -2.34 -7.23 10.89
CA GLY A 28 -3.34 -6.23 10.55
C GLY A 28 -2.87 -4.81 10.88
N TYR A 29 -2.19 -4.64 12.01
CA TYR A 29 -1.60 -3.36 12.41
C TYR A 29 -0.49 -2.92 11.46
N GLU A 30 0.42 -3.83 11.09
CA GLU A 30 1.47 -3.54 10.10
C GLU A 30 0.88 -3.13 8.74
N PHE A 31 -0.20 -3.80 8.31
CA PHE A 31 -0.94 -3.41 7.11
C PHE A 31 -1.50 -1.99 7.21
N ALA A 32 -2.18 -1.65 8.32
CA ALA A 32 -2.74 -0.32 8.53
C ALA A 32 -1.66 0.78 8.51
N ARG A 33 -0.52 0.52 9.16
CA ARG A 33 0.64 1.42 9.14
C ARG A 33 1.19 1.66 7.74
N ALA A 34 1.29 0.61 6.93
CA ALA A 34 1.75 0.72 5.55
C ALA A 34 0.75 1.49 4.67
N ALA A 35 -0.56 1.27 4.85
CA ALA A 35 -1.61 1.99 4.15
C ALA A 35 -1.60 3.49 4.48
N ASP A 36 -1.50 3.85 5.76
CA ASP A 36 -1.39 5.25 6.22
C ASP A 36 -0.18 5.95 5.59
N ALA A 37 0.98 5.29 5.56
CA ALA A 37 2.19 5.83 4.96
C ALA A 37 2.02 6.08 3.44
N ALA A 38 1.34 5.16 2.74
CA ALA A 38 1.02 5.33 1.33
C ALA A 38 0.08 6.52 1.08
N VAL A 39 -0.98 6.64 1.87
CA VAL A 39 -1.94 7.74 1.78
C VAL A 39 -1.26 9.09 2.07
N ALA A 40 -0.41 9.16 3.10
CA ALA A 40 0.37 10.35 3.41
C ALA A 40 1.35 10.71 2.27
N SER A 41 1.96 9.71 1.65
CA SER A 41 2.85 9.92 0.51
C SER A 41 2.09 10.40 -0.74
N ALA A 42 0.91 9.84 -1.01
CA ALA A 42 -0.01 10.27 -2.06
C ALA A 42 -0.42 11.73 -1.88
N LEU A 43 -0.67 12.15 -0.64
CA LEU A 43 -1.04 13.52 -0.33
C LEU A 43 0.10 14.52 -0.55
N ARG A 44 1.35 14.14 -0.24
CA ARG A 44 2.53 14.99 -0.45
C ARG A 44 2.85 15.18 -1.93
N THR A 45 2.71 14.12 -2.73
CA THR A 45 3.07 14.15 -4.15
C THR A 45 1.99 13.51 -5.03
N PRO A 46 0.81 14.14 -5.19
CA PRO A 46 -0.35 13.54 -5.87
C PRO A 46 -0.09 13.17 -7.33
N PHE A 47 0.79 13.92 -8.00
CA PHE A 47 1.13 13.70 -9.41
C PHE A 47 2.43 12.91 -9.61
N GLY A 48 3.14 12.55 -8.52
CA GLY A 48 4.41 11.83 -8.56
C GLY A 48 4.29 10.34 -8.85
N TYR A 49 3.08 9.78 -8.72
CA TYR A 49 2.80 8.39 -9.06
C TYR A 49 2.58 8.28 -10.57
N GLY A 50 3.61 7.79 -11.28
CA GLY A 50 3.67 7.75 -12.74
C GLY A 50 2.72 6.73 -13.40
N THR A 51 2.31 5.69 -12.67
CA THR A 51 1.42 4.65 -13.20
C THR A 51 -0.04 5.11 -13.13
N ARG A 52 -0.54 5.62 -14.26
CA ARG A 52 -1.98 5.80 -14.47
C ARG A 52 -2.60 4.46 -14.81
N ILE A 53 -3.65 4.08 -14.09
CA ILE A 53 -4.39 2.82 -14.33
C ILE A 53 -5.66 3.05 -15.16
N ALA A 54 -6.18 4.27 -15.12
CA ALA A 54 -7.28 4.77 -15.93
C ALA A 54 -7.22 6.30 -15.91
N GLU A 55 -8.08 6.95 -16.70
CA GLU A 55 -8.19 8.41 -16.70
C GLU A 55 -8.57 8.93 -15.31
N GLY A 56 -7.78 9.84 -14.74
CA GLY A 56 -8.01 10.37 -13.39
C GLY A 56 -7.55 9.45 -12.24
N PHE A 57 -7.09 8.24 -12.51
CA PHE A 57 -6.67 7.28 -11.48
C PHE A 57 -5.16 7.03 -11.49
N ARG A 58 -4.56 6.98 -10.29
CA ARG A 58 -3.15 6.67 -10.08
C ARG A 58 -3.02 5.54 -9.07
N ARG A 59 -2.01 4.69 -9.25
CA ARG A 59 -1.74 3.58 -8.34
C ARG A 59 -0.62 3.95 -7.37
N VAL A 60 -0.84 3.63 -6.09
CA VAL A 60 0.16 3.63 -5.04
C VAL A 60 0.38 2.19 -4.61
N LEU A 61 1.64 1.75 -4.61
CA LEU A 61 2.02 0.44 -4.08
C LEU A 61 2.58 0.63 -2.68
N PHE A 62 2.14 -0.21 -1.75
CA PHE A 62 2.67 -0.29 -0.40
C PHE A 62 2.76 -1.74 0.03
N GLY A 63 3.76 -2.00 0.86
CA GLY A 63 4.10 -3.30 1.39
C GLY A 63 5.30 -3.13 2.29
N THR A 64 5.69 -4.18 2.99
CA THR A 64 7.01 -4.22 3.60
C THR A 64 8.02 -4.04 2.47
N GLN A 65 8.95 -3.10 2.62
CA GLN A 65 10.13 -3.12 1.78
C GLN A 65 10.79 -4.46 2.05
N SER A 66 10.68 -5.42 1.12
CA SER A 66 11.75 -6.39 0.99
C SER A 66 13.02 -5.55 0.83
N PRO A 67 14.10 -5.82 1.59
CA PRO A 67 15.40 -5.26 1.22
C PRO A 67 15.57 -5.55 -0.26
N GLN A 68 15.96 -4.55 -1.05
CA GLN A 68 15.94 -4.61 -2.51
C GLN A 68 16.20 -6.04 -2.99
N CYS A 69 15.25 -6.64 -3.74
CA CYS A 69 15.62 -7.73 -4.63
C CYS A 69 16.61 -7.12 -5.62
N ASP A 70 17.89 -7.14 -5.26
CA ASP A 70 18.99 -6.87 -6.16
C ASP A 70 18.92 -7.99 -7.21
N PRO A 71 18.64 -7.68 -8.48
CA PRO A 71 18.60 -8.70 -9.52
C PRO A 71 19.95 -9.44 -9.67
N ARG A 72 21.04 -8.95 -9.04
CA ARG A 72 22.34 -9.64 -8.98
C ARG A 72 22.45 -10.70 -7.87
N GLN A 73 21.48 -10.82 -6.96
CA GLN A 73 21.48 -11.82 -5.88
C GLN A 73 20.58 -13.04 -6.16
N SER A 74 20.12 -13.20 -7.40
CA SER A 74 19.45 -14.43 -7.84
C SER A 74 20.47 -15.56 -8.04
N PHE A 75 20.66 -16.35 -6.97
CA PHE A 75 21.25 -17.70 -6.90
C PHE A 75 22.69 -17.95 -7.41
N PRO A 76 23.61 -18.42 -6.54
CA PRO A 76 24.69 -19.30 -6.95
C PRO A 76 24.30 -20.79 -6.83
N THR A 77 24.44 -21.48 -7.97
CA THR A 77 24.44 -22.94 -8.26
C THR A 77 23.11 -23.70 -8.21
#